data_AF-A0A4R0J9Z2-F1
#
_entry.id   AF-A0A4R0J9Z2-F1
#
_cell.length_a   1.000
_cell.length_b   1.000
_cell.length_c   1.000
_cell.angle_alpha   90.00
_cell.angle_beta   90.00
_cell.angle_gamma   90.00
#
_symmetry.space_group_name_H-M   'P 1'
#
loop_
_entity.id
_entity.type
_entity.pdbx_description
1 polymer ?
#
loop_
_entity_poly.entity_id
_entity_poly.type
_entity_poly.pdbx_seq_one_letter_code
_entity_poly.pdbx_strand_id
1 'polypeptide(L)'
;MTTPTLYEWAGGHEALRRLTEVFYHRVLEDPILAPVFAHMSENHREHVAIWLGEVFRGHSRYTDELGGYPAMLSHHLNLKLTEEQRSRWAALIASSADPAGLPDDPEFRSAFVAYVEWGTRIALANSQAGATPPPKAPVPHWGWGEAPPYQP
;
A
#
# COMPACT_ATOMS: atom_id res chain seq x y z
N MET A 1 -10.39 24.18 -12.93
CA MET A 1 -9.29 23.19 -12.94
C MET A 1 -9.81 21.93 -12.28
N THR A 2 -9.47 20.76 -12.80
CA THR A 2 -9.87 19.46 -12.23
C THR A 2 -8.94 19.08 -11.08
N THR A 3 -9.47 18.47 -10.02
CA THR A 3 -8.66 17.92 -8.93
C THR A 3 -7.73 16.84 -9.48
N PRO A 4 -6.40 16.90 -9.26
CA PRO A 4 -5.46 15.89 -9.74
C PRO A 4 -5.70 14.55 -9.04
N THR A 5 -5.19 13.46 -9.60
CA THR A 5 -5.16 12.17 -8.89
C THR A 5 -4.14 12.21 -7.73
N LEU A 6 -4.25 11.28 -6.79
CA LEU A 6 -3.22 11.12 -5.75
C LEU A 6 -1.87 10.76 -6.36
N TYR A 7 -1.86 9.99 -7.46
CA TYR A 7 -0.64 9.63 -8.18
C TYR A 7 0.06 10.87 -8.76
N GLU A 8 -0.69 11.73 -9.45
CA GLU A 8 -0.17 12.98 -10.01
C GLU A 8 0.35 13.90 -8.91
N TRP A 9 -0.43 14.07 -7.83
CA TRP A 9 -0.06 14.92 -6.71
C TRP A 9 1.16 14.42 -5.94
N ALA A 10 1.30 13.11 -5.75
CA ALA A 10 2.46 12.51 -5.12
C ALA A 10 3.77 12.76 -5.89
N GLY A 11 3.69 13.09 -7.19
CA GLY A 11 4.85 13.19 -8.07
C GLY A 11 5.09 11.93 -8.92
N GLY A 12 4.06 11.10 -9.09
CA GLY A 12 4.07 9.92 -9.96
C GLY A 12 4.95 8.77 -9.47
N HIS A 13 5.31 7.87 -10.39
CA HIS A 13 6.01 6.62 -10.09
C HIS A 13 7.33 6.85 -9.34
N GLU A 14 8.13 7.82 -9.76
CA GLU A 14 9.42 8.08 -9.11
C GLU A 14 9.27 8.48 -7.63
N ALA A 15 8.20 9.16 -7.26
CA ALA A 15 7.93 9.49 -5.87
C ALA A 15 7.52 8.25 -5.05
N LEU A 16 6.70 7.38 -5.63
CA LEU A 16 6.30 6.12 -5.00
C LEU A 16 7.46 5.12 -4.91
N ARG A 17 8.35 5.10 -5.90
CA ARG A 17 9.59 4.31 -5.86
C ARG A 17 10.52 4.77 -4.74
N ARG A 18 10.69 6.09 -4.55
CA ARG A 18 11.44 6.63 -3.39
C ARG A 18 10.77 6.26 -2.06
N LEU A 19 9.44 6.34 -2.00
CA LEU A 19 8.69 5.91 -0.81
C LEU A 19 9.00 4.46 -0.47
N THR A 20 8.86 3.54 -1.42
CA THR A 20 9.08 2.11 -1.15
C THR A 20 10.55 1.80 -0.87
N GLU A 21 11.50 2.51 -1.49
CA GLU A 21 12.92 2.39 -1.19
C GLU A 21 13.23 2.74 0.28
N VAL A 22 12.82 3.93 0.73
CA VAL A 22 12.97 4.38 2.12
C VAL A 22 12.24 3.44 3.08
N PHE A 23 11.01 3.09 2.74
CA PHE A 23 10.17 2.25 3.58
C PHE A 23 10.78 0.87 3.80
N TYR A 24 11.16 0.17 2.72
CA TYR A 24 11.69 -1.19 2.84
C TYR A 24 13.10 -1.25 3.40
N HIS A 25 13.90 -0.18 3.30
CA HIS A 25 15.13 -0.07 4.07
C HIS A 25 14.83 -0.17 5.57
N ARG A 26 13.85 0.62 6.05
CA ARG A 26 13.46 0.64 7.46
C ARG A 26 12.75 -0.65 7.90
N VAL A 27 11.98 -1.29 7.02
CA VAL A 27 11.33 -2.59 7.30
C VAL A 27 12.36 -3.66 7.64
N LEU A 28 13.48 -3.70 6.91
CA LEU A 28 14.53 -4.69 7.13
C LEU A 28 15.33 -4.45 8.42
N GLU A 29 15.30 -3.24 8.96
CA GLU A 29 15.90 -2.89 10.26
C GLU A 29 14.91 -3.07 11.43
N ASP A 30 13.63 -3.27 11.13
CA ASP A 30 12.57 -3.36 12.13
C ASP A 30 12.45 -4.80 12.68
N PRO A 31 12.58 -5.03 14.00
CA PRO A 31 12.58 -6.38 14.56
C PRO A 31 11.24 -7.12 14.43
N ILE A 32 10.11 -6.40 14.27
CA ILE A 32 8.78 -7.00 14.09
C ILE A 32 8.55 -7.38 12.63
N LEU A 33 8.99 -6.53 11.69
CA LEU A 33 8.71 -6.71 10.27
C LEU A 33 9.82 -7.44 9.51
N ALA A 34 11.09 -7.31 9.91
CA ALA A 34 12.20 -7.95 9.21
C ALA A 34 12.00 -9.46 8.99
N PRO A 35 11.50 -10.26 9.96
CA PRO A 35 11.20 -11.67 9.73
C PRO A 35 10.12 -11.93 8.67
N VAL A 36 9.13 -11.03 8.54
CA VAL A 36 8.04 -11.13 7.55
C VAL A 36 8.58 -10.95 6.13
N PHE A 37 9.57 -10.07 5.97
CA PHE A 37 10.12 -9.69 4.66
C PHE A 37 11.50 -10.32 4.37
N ALA A 38 12.01 -11.21 5.22
CA ALA A 38 13.35 -11.80 5.11
C ALA A 38 13.60 -12.53 3.77
N HIS A 39 12.55 -12.98 3.11
CA HIS A 39 12.61 -13.70 1.83
C HIS A 39 11.88 -12.97 0.69
N MET A 40 11.63 -11.66 0.83
CA MET A 40 11.04 -10.88 -0.25
C MET A 40 11.97 -10.86 -1.47
N SER A 41 11.40 -10.81 -2.67
CA SER A 41 12.19 -10.70 -3.90
C SER A 41 12.88 -9.35 -4.01
N GLU A 42 13.96 -9.27 -4.79
CA GLU A 42 14.66 -8.01 -5.07
C GLU A 42 13.73 -6.97 -5.72
N ASN A 43 12.76 -7.42 -6.52
CA ASN A 43 11.79 -6.57 -7.20
C ASN A 43 10.60 -6.14 -6.31
N HIS A 44 10.51 -6.64 -5.06
CA HIS A 44 9.35 -6.41 -4.20
C HIS A 44 9.05 -4.91 -4.02
N ARG A 45 10.09 -4.09 -3.84
CA ARG A 45 9.96 -2.64 -3.63
C ARG A 45 9.35 -1.93 -4.86
N GLU A 46 9.78 -2.33 -6.05
CA GLU A 46 9.27 -1.79 -7.32
C GLU A 46 7.83 -2.24 -7.56
N HIS A 47 7.52 -3.52 -7.31
CA HIS A 47 6.15 -4.03 -7.47
C HIS A 47 5.16 -3.32 -6.55
N VAL A 48 5.58 -2.97 -5.32
CA VAL A 48 4.75 -2.21 -4.39
C VAL A 48 4.57 -0.77 -4.86
N ALA A 49 5.60 -0.14 -5.45
CA ALA A 49 5.45 1.20 -6.04
C ALA A 49 4.48 1.19 -7.22
N ILE A 50 4.57 0.17 -8.09
CA ILE A 50 3.64 -0.04 -9.21
C ILE A 50 2.20 -0.25 -8.70
N TRP A 51 2.02 -1.07 -7.66
CA TRP A 51 0.72 -1.27 -7.02
C TRP A 51 0.13 0.03 -6.49
N LEU A 52 0.89 0.78 -5.68
CA LEU A 52 0.46 2.07 -5.15
C LEU A 52 0.14 3.06 -6.28
N GLY A 53 0.90 3.01 -7.38
CA GLY A 53 0.68 3.86 -8.54
C GLY A 53 -0.69 3.63 -9.17
N GLU A 54 -1.04 2.38 -9.44
CA GLU A 54 -2.36 2.03 -9.99
C GLU A 54 -3.48 2.36 -9.00
N VAL A 55 -3.28 2.06 -7.71
CA VAL A 55 -4.27 2.36 -6.67
C VAL A 55 -4.56 3.86 -6.57
N PHE A 56 -3.54 4.70 -6.65
CA PHE A 56 -3.66 6.16 -6.62
C PHE A 56 -4.10 6.76 -7.96
N ARG A 57 -4.68 5.93 -8.83
CA ARG A 57 -5.26 6.26 -10.14
C ARG A 57 -4.21 6.73 -11.16
N GLY A 58 -2.99 6.18 -11.06
CA GLY A 58 -2.00 6.20 -12.13
C GLY A 58 -2.30 5.14 -13.20
N HIS A 59 -1.27 4.78 -13.98
CA HIS A 59 -1.40 3.75 -15.02
C HIS A 59 -1.67 2.36 -14.43
N SER A 60 -2.37 1.50 -15.17
CA SER A 60 -2.74 0.12 -14.80
C SER A 60 -1.60 -0.90 -14.84
N ARG A 61 -0.37 -0.46 -14.58
CA ARG A 61 0.85 -1.28 -14.74
C ARG A 61 0.83 -2.52 -13.84
N TYR A 62 0.24 -2.48 -12.66
CA TYR A 62 0.20 -3.68 -11.79
C TYR A 62 -0.73 -4.73 -12.40
N THR A 63 -1.88 -4.31 -12.91
CA THR A 63 -2.81 -5.18 -13.64
C THR A 63 -2.18 -5.74 -14.90
N ASP A 64 -1.58 -4.88 -15.73
CA ASP A 64 -1.10 -5.26 -17.06
C ASP A 64 0.19 -6.08 -17.03
N GLU A 65 1.10 -5.78 -16.10
CA GLU A 65 2.45 -6.37 -16.05
C GLU A 65 2.58 -7.43 -14.95
N LEU A 66 1.84 -7.30 -13.84
CA LEU A 66 2.03 -8.09 -12.62
C LEU A 66 0.82 -8.96 -12.24
N GLY A 67 -0.21 -9.00 -13.08
CA GLY A 67 -1.35 -9.91 -12.91
C GLY A 67 -2.46 -9.40 -11.98
N GLY A 68 -2.42 -8.11 -11.59
CA GLY A 68 -3.55 -7.45 -10.93
C GLY A 68 -3.88 -8.00 -9.54
N TYR A 69 -5.11 -7.75 -9.10
CA TYR A 69 -5.60 -8.20 -7.80
C TYR A 69 -5.34 -9.69 -7.50
N PRO A 70 -5.55 -10.67 -8.41
CA PRO A 70 -5.26 -12.07 -8.10
C PRO A 70 -3.81 -12.33 -7.68
N ALA A 71 -2.85 -11.67 -8.35
CA ALA A 71 -1.44 -11.77 -7.96
C ALA A 71 -1.19 -11.14 -6.59
N MET A 72 -1.71 -9.93 -6.34
CA MET A 72 -1.59 -9.26 -5.03
C MET A 72 -2.17 -10.12 -3.90
N LEU A 73 -3.36 -10.70 -4.12
CA LEU A 73 -4.00 -11.60 -3.17
C LEU A 73 -3.10 -12.81 -2.88
N SER A 74 -2.54 -13.46 -3.91
CA SER A 74 -1.70 -14.64 -3.75
C SER A 74 -0.49 -14.40 -2.81
N HIS A 75 0.07 -13.19 -2.83
CA HIS A 75 1.20 -12.82 -1.97
C HIS A 75 0.82 -12.66 -0.49
N HIS A 76 -0.47 -12.52 -0.18
CA HIS A 76 -0.96 -12.26 1.17
C HIS A 76 -1.63 -13.48 1.82
N LEU A 77 -1.90 -14.55 1.08
CA LEU A 77 -2.57 -15.74 1.62
C LEU A 77 -1.67 -16.52 2.59
N ASN A 78 -2.25 -17.03 3.68
CA ASN A 78 -1.61 -17.91 4.66
C ASN A 78 -0.34 -17.36 5.36
N LEU A 79 -0.07 -16.06 5.28
CA LEU A 79 1.06 -15.43 5.98
C LEU A 79 0.87 -15.37 7.51
N LYS A 80 -0.37 -15.53 7.99
CA LYS A 80 -0.73 -15.45 9.42
C LYS A 80 -0.23 -14.16 10.07
N LEU A 81 -0.43 -13.04 9.39
CA LEU A 81 -0.01 -11.73 9.91
C LEU A 81 -0.72 -11.45 11.24
N THR A 82 -0.01 -10.81 12.16
CA THR A 82 -0.58 -10.32 13.42
C THR A 82 -1.02 -8.86 13.29
N GLU A 83 -1.90 -8.42 14.18
CA GLU A 83 -2.30 -7.00 14.26
C GLU A 83 -1.11 -6.08 14.61
N GLU A 84 -0.14 -6.58 15.39
CA GLU A 84 1.10 -5.87 15.69
C GLU A 84 1.94 -5.66 14.41
N GLN A 85 2.11 -6.69 13.59
CA GLN A 85 2.80 -6.56 12.30
C GLN A 85 2.06 -5.60 11.36
N ARG A 86 0.73 -5.70 11.27
CA ARG A 86 -0.08 -4.80 10.44
C ARG A 86 0.08 -3.34 10.87
N SER A 87 -0.15 -3.05 12.15
CA SER A 87 -0.08 -1.68 12.69
C SER A 87 1.34 -1.11 12.58
N ARG A 88 2.37 -1.94 12.80
CA ARG A 88 3.77 -1.53 12.63
C ARG A 88 4.09 -1.19 11.17
N TRP A 89 3.64 -2.02 10.22
CA TRP A 89 3.80 -1.76 8.79
C TRP A 89 3.14 -0.44 8.38
N ALA A 90 1.89 -0.23 8.81
CA ALA A 90 1.13 0.99 8.51
C ALA A 90 1.81 2.26 9.05
N ALA A 91 2.27 2.22 10.30
CA ALA A 91 2.99 3.35 10.91
C ALA A 91 4.33 3.62 10.19
N LEU A 92 5.03 2.57 9.77
CA LEU A 92 6.34 2.69 9.18
C LEU A 92 6.29 3.24 7.75
N ILE A 93 5.31 2.83 6.93
CA ILE A 93 5.12 3.43 5.59
C ILE A 93 4.64 4.88 5.69
N ALA A 94 3.73 5.19 6.63
CA ALA A 94 3.27 6.54 6.88
C ALA A 94 4.42 7.47 7.26
N SER A 95 5.24 7.07 8.24
CA SER A 95 6.42 7.85 8.65
C SER A 95 7.58 7.82 7.65
N SER A 96 7.50 7.05 6.56
CA SER A 96 8.47 7.07 5.46
C SER A 96 8.12 8.08 4.38
N ALA A 97 6.96 8.72 4.48
CA ALA A 97 6.49 9.68 3.48
C ALA A 97 7.31 10.98 3.47
N ASP A 98 7.66 11.54 4.65
CA ASP A 98 8.49 12.76 4.71
C ASP A 98 9.92 12.51 4.20
N PRO A 99 10.65 11.46 4.65
CA PRO A 99 12.00 11.22 4.13
C PRO A 99 12.02 10.85 2.64
N ALA A 100 10.93 10.34 2.08
CA ALA A 100 10.79 10.08 0.65
C ALA A 100 10.46 11.34 -0.18
N GLY A 101 10.16 12.46 0.48
CA GLY A 101 9.79 13.72 -0.16
C GLY A 101 8.39 13.69 -0.77
N LEU A 102 7.45 12.93 -0.19
CA LEU A 102 6.04 13.02 -0.57
C LEU A 102 5.40 14.31 -0.03
N PRO A 103 4.36 14.85 -0.69
CA PRO A 103 3.66 16.06 -0.25
C PRO A 103 3.20 15.98 1.21
N ASP A 104 3.48 17.02 1.99
CA ASP A 104 3.20 17.10 3.42
C ASP A 104 1.90 17.85 3.74
N ASP A 105 1.14 18.26 2.72
CA ASP A 105 -0.15 18.90 2.88
C ASP A 105 -1.15 17.94 3.57
N PRO A 106 -1.99 18.46 4.49
CA PRO A 106 -2.94 17.65 5.25
C PRO A 106 -3.88 16.82 4.38
N GLU A 107 -4.30 17.35 3.23
CA GLU A 107 -5.21 16.70 2.29
C GLU A 107 -4.60 15.40 1.75
N PHE A 108 -3.35 15.44 1.28
CA PHE A 108 -2.67 14.26 0.76
C PHE A 108 -2.37 13.27 1.87
N ARG A 109 -1.88 13.77 3.01
CA ARG A 109 -1.53 12.95 4.17
C ARG A 109 -2.75 12.19 4.71
N SER A 110 -3.90 12.84 4.79
CA SER A 110 -5.17 12.23 5.18
C SER A 110 -5.56 11.09 4.23
N ALA A 111 -5.56 11.35 2.92
CA ALA A 111 -5.94 10.36 1.92
C ALA A 111 -4.98 9.15 1.89
N PHE A 112 -3.67 9.41 2.00
CA PHE A 112 -2.62 8.39 2.03
C PHE A 112 -2.76 7.46 3.25
N VAL A 113 -2.90 8.04 4.45
CA VAL A 113 -3.05 7.26 5.69
C VAL A 113 -4.35 6.46 5.67
N ALA A 114 -5.44 7.03 5.17
CA ALA A 114 -6.72 6.33 5.07
C ALA A 114 -6.62 5.09 4.16
N TYR A 115 -5.93 5.20 3.02
CA TYR A 115 -5.68 4.05 2.15
C TYR A 115 -4.84 2.97 2.85
N VAL A 116 -3.73 3.37 3.47
CA VAL A 116 -2.82 2.46 4.17
C VAL A 116 -3.57 1.68 5.25
N GLU A 117 -4.40 2.35 6.04
CA GLU A 117 -5.22 1.71 7.07
C GLU A 117 -6.21 0.72 6.46
N TRP A 118 -6.96 1.13 5.44
CA TRP A 118 -7.95 0.28 4.78
C TRP A 118 -7.31 -0.96 4.12
N GLY A 119 -6.23 -0.75 3.34
CA GLY A 119 -5.56 -1.81 2.59
C GLY A 119 -4.86 -2.82 3.50
N THR A 120 -4.22 -2.37 4.58
CA THR A 120 -3.54 -3.27 5.51
C THR A 120 -4.51 -4.14 6.32
N ARG A 121 -5.74 -3.68 6.58
CA ARG A 121 -6.79 -4.53 7.18
C ARG A 121 -7.22 -5.67 6.26
N ILE A 122 -7.30 -5.41 4.95
CA ILE A 122 -7.60 -6.45 3.96
C ILE A 122 -6.44 -7.45 3.89
N ALA A 123 -5.19 -6.97 3.86
CA ALA A 123 -4.01 -7.84 3.88
C ALA A 123 -4.00 -8.75 5.13
N LEU A 124 -4.30 -8.19 6.31
CA LEU A 124 -4.42 -8.97 7.55
C LEU A 124 -5.51 -10.04 7.44
N ALA A 125 -6.72 -9.67 7.00
CA ALA A 125 -7.83 -10.61 6.86
C ALA A 125 -7.51 -11.75 5.86
N ASN A 126 -6.90 -11.42 4.72
CA ASN A 126 -6.53 -12.39 3.69
C ASN A 126 -5.41 -13.34 4.15
N SER A 127 -4.57 -12.91 5.09
CA SER A 127 -3.45 -13.72 5.58
C SER A 127 -3.82 -14.85 6.52
N GLN A 128 -5.06 -14.86 7.05
CA GLN A 128 -5.48 -15.85 8.02
C GLN A 128 -5.69 -17.23 7.39
N ALA A 129 -5.43 -18.27 8.19
CA ALA A 129 -5.69 -19.64 7.77
C ALA A 129 -7.19 -19.83 7.50
N GLY A 130 -7.53 -20.35 6.31
CA GLY A 130 -8.91 -20.58 5.91
C GLY A 130 -9.68 -19.33 5.46
N ALA A 131 -9.01 -18.19 5.26
CA ALA A 131 -9.64 -17.02 4.66
C ALA A 131 -10.18 -17.34 3.26
N THR A 132 -11.39 -16.86 2.94
CA THR A 132 -12.05 -17.05 1.64
C THR A 132 -12.35 -15.71 0.94
N PRO A 133 -11.33 -14.88 0.62
CA PRO A 133 -11.56 -13.65 -0.12
C PRO A 133 -12.03 -13.96 -1.55
N PRO A 134 -12.72 -13.02 -2.21
CA PRO A 134 -13.09 -13.16 -3.61
C PRO A 134 -11.83 -13.48 -4.45
N PRO A 135 -11.83 -14.54 -5.28
CA PRO A 135 -10.64 -14.91 -6.05
C PRO A 135 -10.31 -13.90 -7.16
N LYS A 136 -11.25 -13.02 -7.50
CA LYS A 136 -11.10 -11.94 -8.48
C LYS A 136 -11.83 -10.70 -7.98
N ALA A 137 -11.18 -9.56 -8.09
CA ALA A 137 -11.71 -8.22 -7.85
C ALA A 137 -10.89 -7.23 -8.70
N PRO A 138 -11.35 -6.00 -8.95
CA PRO A 138 -10.50 -4.96 -9.53
C PRO A 138 -9.42 -4.52 -8.54
N VAL A 139 -8.32 -3.96 -9.05
CA VAL A 139 -7.40 -3.17 -8.22
C VAL A 139 -8.19 -1.97 -7.67
N PRO A 140 -8.09 -1.67 -6.35
CA PRO A 140 -8.86 -0.58 -5.77
C PRO A 140 -8.37 0.76 -6.29
N HIS A 141 -9.27 1.68 -6.64
CA HIS A 141 -8.93 3.04 -7.02
C HIS A 141 -9.24 4.00 -5.86
N TRP A 142 -8.21 4.58 -5.26
CA TRP A 142 -8.31 5.45 -4.09
C TRP A 142 -8.18 6.94 -4.48
N GLY A 143 -8.92 7.81 -3.79
CA GLY A 143 -8.95 9.25 -4.03
C GLY A 143 -8.83 10.09 -2.76
N TRP A 144 -9.09 11.40 -2.89
CA TRP A 144 -8.88 12.42 -1.85
C TRP A 144 -9.86 12.40 -0.68
N GLY A 145 -10.94 11.63 -0.73
CA GLY A 145 -12.02 11.69 0.26
C GLY A 145 -13.08 10.61 0.08
N GLU A 146 -12.69 9.35 0.22
CA GLU A 146 -13.59 8.18 0.05
C GLU A 146 -14.55 7.94 1.25
N ALA A 147 -14.91 8.97 2.03
CA ALA A 147 -15.73 8.78 3.24
C ALA A 147 -17.18 9.26 3.08
N PRO A 148 -18.16 8.34 3.19
CA PRO A 148 -19.47 8.61 3.80
C PRO A 148 -19.65 7.82 5.11
N PRO A 149 -20.64 8.16 5.96
CA PRO A 149 -20.79 9.34 6.83
C PRO A 149 -20.37 9.07 8.30
N TYR A 150 -20.24 10.13 9.11
CA TYR A 150 -20.60 10.06 10.53
C TYR A 150 -22.12 10.11 10.66
N GLN A 151 -22.71 9.19 11.42
CA GLN A 151 -24.09 9.27 11.89
C GLN A 151 -24.11 9.18 13.43
N PRO A 152 -24.70 10.17 14.12
CA PRO A 152 -24.70 10.27 15.57
C PRO A 152 -25.48 9.14 16.27
#